data_AF-A0A381PT11-F1
#
_entry.id   AF-A0A381PT11-F1
#
_cell.length_a   1.000
_cell.length_b   1.000
_cell.length_c   1.000
_cell.angle_alpha   90.00
_cell.angle_beta   90.00
_cell.angle_gamma   90.00
#
_symmetry.space_group_name_H-M   'P 1'
#
loop_
_entity.id
_entity.type
_entity.pdbx_description
1 polymer ?
#
loop_
_entity_poly.entity_id
_entity_poly.type
_entity_poly.pdbx_seq_one_letter_code
_entity_poly.pdbx_strand_id
1 'polypeptide(L)'
;MEAETPIKITPTLPPLSHDRPTKSRFSGDRKFSFRWLAAAVALGTAGIFVFVFLPEVVRERTADVRASRESKREVSVGESEDSQLLAPYANLEREKAREEATVELASFVELQAVLEDEMNIDSWGANEYEHVKELATVADRHFVENEYARAMEAYRSATTALKKLIDEGRAQYSQSIANGQFALDQRDEAAATIAYQRALMIIPGDPIAENGRRRATLLPKISALFRDLDRSLLRSDLKRARTTLDELQGLDPNTNGLGEALANLLDLEKEAQYNRFVSEGFVAMRKKRFDASTSSFDKALVLKPGDSVAIDGLNQTKQNRLLMQLDELRSTAELAKKEGRWADAMAAYDQALLLDRSVRYARDGREDLRGLTTIIKTMDGYLDDPHVLSLDEEYAKANMTLAAAFDQTGRGSTFDDKKRAFRTLMERAGTPLPLVLVSDRITEVSIYRVGKLGAFERHELNLRPGRYTLLGSSDGCRDVRMTIIVEPSMGPISIVCEERI
;
A
#
# COMPACT_ATOMS: atom_id res chain seq x y z
N MET A 1 31.77 38.93 20.35
CA MET A 1 31.41 37.73 19.56
C MET A 1 30.10 37.22 20.13
N GLU A 2 29.04 38.02 20.00
CA GLU A 2 28.02 37.93 18.94
C GLU A 2 27.16 36.68 19.12
N ALA A 3 25.99 36.90 19.73
CA ALA A 3 24.91 35.95 19.87
C ALA A 3 24.07 35.97 18.58
N GLU A 4 23.95 34.81 17.93
CA GLU A 4 23.14 34.64 16.73
C GLU A 4 21.65 34.77 17.06
N THR A 5 20.97 35.59 16.28
CA THR A 5 19.53 35.88 16.37
C THR A 5 18.74 34.83 15.57
N PRO A 6 17.59 34.34 16.09
CA PRO A 6 16.76 33.38 15.36
C PRO A 6 15.91 34.08 14.28
N ILE A 7 15.96 33.52 13.07
CA ILE A 7 15.22 33.95 11.87
C ILE A 7 13.72 33.71 12.09
N LYS A 8 12.93 34.80 12.10
CA LYS A 8 11.46 34.76 12.06
C LYS A 8 10.98 34.48 10.63
N ILE A 9 10.31 33.35 10.42
CA ILE A 9 9.60 33.04 9.18
C ILE A 9 8.12 33.40 9.39
N THR A 10 7.66 34.46 8.73
CA THR A 10 6.26 34.87 8.66
C THR A 10 5.50 34.05 7.60
N PRO A 11 4.30 33.51 7.90
CA PRO A 11 3.49 32.81 6.92
C PRO A 11 2.83 33.78 5.93
N THR A 12 3.08 33.58 4.64
CA THR A 12 2.39 34.24 3.52
C THR A 12 1.12 33.48 3.15
N LEU A 13 -0.03 34.16 3.20
CA LEU A 13 -1.33 33.67 2.71
C LEU A 13 -1.37 33.66 1.16
N PRO A 14 -1.90 32.60 0.51
CA PRO A 14 -2.18 32.63 -0.92
C PRO A 14 -3.48 33.40 -1.23
N PRO A 15 -3.61 34.01 -2.44
CA PRO A 15 -4.73 34.86 -2.77
C PRO A 15 -6.01 34.09 -3.07
N LEU A 16 -7.11 34.61 -2.54
CA LEU A 16 -8.48 34.33 -2.93
C LEU A 16 -8.71 34.80 -4.37
N SER A 17 -9.15 33.90 -5.25
CA SER A 17 -9.84 34.25 -6.49
C SER A 17 -11.25 33.67 -6.48
N HIS A 18 -12.20 34.59 -6.58
CA HIS A 18 -13.64 34.43 -6.62
C HIS A 18 -14.17 33.83 -7.95
N ASP A 19 -15.33 33.19 -7.81
CA ASP A 19 -16.50 33.16 -8.70
C ASP A 19 -16.36 32.65 -10.15
N ARG A 20 -17.07 31.56 -10.48
CA ARG A 20 -18.50 31.63 -10.84
C ARG A 20 -19.15 30.25 -11.07
N PRO A 21 -20.48 30.14 -10.84
CA PRO A 21 -21.25 28.92 -10.98
C PRO A 21 -21.84 28.76 -12.39
N THR A 22 -21.82 27.54 -12.93
CA THR A 22 -22.58 27.19 -14.13
C THR A 22 -24.01 26.81 -13.77
N LYS A 23 -24.94 27.56 -14.37
CA LYS A 23 -26.40 27.43 -14.27
C LYS A 23 -26.94 26.18 -14.99
N SER A 24 -27.98 25.64 -14.35
CA SER A 24 -29.24 25.12 -14.92
C SER A 24 -29.21 24.02 -15.98
N ARG A 25 -29.77 22.87 -15.60
CA ARG A 25 -30.92 22.33 -16.35
C ARG A 25 -32.04 21.95 -15.38
N PHE A 26 -33.18 22.58 -15.67
CA PHE A 26 -34.52 22.31 -15.18
C PHE A 26 -34.96 20.89 -15.58
N SER A 27 -35.55 20.19 -14.62
CA SER A 27 -36.51 19.07 -14.77
C SER A 27 -36.92 18.75 -13.33
N GLY A 28 -37.97 19.31 -12.74
CA GLY A 28 -39.29 19.49 -13.32
C GLY A 28 -40.12 18.22 -13.15
N ASP A 29 -40.20 17.66 -11.95
CA ASP A 29 -41.35 16.82 -11.54
C ASP A 29 -41.40 16.64 -10.02
N ARG A 30 -42.10 17.56 -9.35
CA ARG A 30 -42.60 17.37 -7.99
C ARG A 30 -44.12 17.34 -8.09
N LYS A 31 -44.69 16.14 -8.03
CA LYS A 31 -46.13 15.92 -7.86
C LYS A 31 -46.53 16.46 -6.47
N PHE A 32 -46.90 17.73 -6.41
CA PHE A 32 -47.59 18.34 -5.29
C PHE A 32 -49.04 17.84 -5.33
N SER A 33 -49.44 17.06 -4.32
CA SER A 33 -50.77 16.47 -4.24
C SER A 33 -51.81 17.53 -3.87
N PHE A 34 -52.84 17.57 -4.70
CA PHE A 34 -53.97 18.52 -4.74
C PHE A 34 -54.97 18.36 -3.57
N ARG A 35 -54.52 18.12 -2.33
CA ARG A 35 -55.41 17.83 -1.18
C ARG A 35 -55.65 18.99 -0.21
N TRP A 36 -55.05 20.16 -0.44
CA TRP A 36 -55.10 21.31 0.49
C TRP A 36 -55.96 22.50 0.04
N LEU A 37 -56.82 22.32 -0.96
CA LEU A 37 -57.75 23.37 -1.44
C LEU A 37 -59.24 23.03 -1.24
N ALA A 38 -59.54 21.86 -0.64
CA ALA A 38 -60.91 21.49 -0.25
C ALA A 38 -61.21 21.68 1.26
N ALA A 39 -60.20 21.81 2.11
CA ALA A 39 -60.38 21.95 3.56
C ALA A 39 -60.66 23.40 4.03
N ALA A 40 -60.28 24.41 3.24
CA ALA A 40 -60.51 25.82 3.58
C ALA A 40 -61.93 26.32 3.25
N VAL A 41 -62.71 25.58 2.46
CA VAL A 41 -64.10 25.94 2.09
C VAL A 41 -65.13 25.23 2.98
N ALA A 42 -64.78 24.10 3.61
CA ALA A 42 -65.66 23.39 4.55
C ALA A 42 -65.70 24.01 5.96
N LEU A 43 -64.65 24.74 6.37
CA LEU A 43 -64.58 25.43 7.67
C LEU A 43 -65.28 26.80 7.69
N GLY A 44 -65.59 27.39 6.52
CA GLY A 44 -66.35 28.65 6.42
C GLY A 44 -67.87 28.48 6.48
N THR A 45 -68.40 27.29 6.20
CA THR A 45 -69.86 27.02 6.14
C THR A 45 -70.43 26.34 7.38
N ALA A 46 -69.59 25.79 8.26
CA ALA A 46 -70.04 25.17 9.52
C ALA A 46 -70.22 26.19 10.68
N GLY A 47 -69.51 27.32 10.66
CA GLY A 47 -69.60 28.35 11.69
C GLY A 47 -70.85 29.23 11.66
N ILE A 48 -71.57 29.28 10.53
CA ILE A 48 -72.77 30.12 10.36
C ILE A 48 -74.06 29.38 10.71
N PHE A 49 -74.05 28.03 10.75
CA PHE A 49 -75.25 27.23 11.04
C PHE A 49 -75.54 27.10 12.55
N VAL A 50 -74.52 27.21 13.41
CA VAL A 50 -74.65 27.03 14.88
C VAL A 50 -75.17 28.29 15.59
N PHE A 51 -74.95 29.49 15.04
CA PHE A 51 -75.30 30.76 15.71
C PHE A 51 -76.66 31.36 15.32
N VAL A 52 -77.35 30.83 14.30
CA VAL A 52 -78.61 31.41 13.79
C VAL A 52 -79.82 30.47 13.90
N PHE A 53 -79.64 29.14 13.90
CA PHE A 53 -80.76 28.19 13.78
C PHE A 53 -81.12 27.39 15.04
N LEU A 54 -80.51 27.69 16.20
CA LEU A 54 -80.74 26.95 17.45
C LEU A 54 -81.64 27.57 18.54
N PRO A 55 -82.38 28.70 18.36
CA PRO A 55 -83.37 29.11 19.37
C PRO A 55 -84.83 28.76 19.04
N GLU A 56 -85.13 27.90 18.04
CA GLU A 56 -86.53 27.70 17.59
C GLU A 56 -87.05 26.25 17.54
N VAL A 57 -86.28 25.26 18.02
CA VAL A 57 -86.68 23.82 18.02
C VAL A 57 -86.78 23.21 19.43
N VAL A 58 -86.99 24.03 20.46
CA VAL A 58 -87.35 23.57 21.83
C VAL A 58 -88.60 24.28 22.33
N ARG A 59 -89.57 24.49 21.43
CA ARG A 59 -90.86 25.10 21.77
C ARG A 59 -92.03 24.40 21.09
N GLU A 60 -92.02 23.07 21.06
CA GLU A 60 -93.20 22.27 20.70
C GLU A 60 -93.03 20.79 21.08
N ARG A 61 -93.04 20.47 22.39
CA ARG A 61 -93.42 19.15 22.92
C ARG A 61 -93.47 19.14 24.44
N THR A 62 -94.50 19.75 25.01
CA THR A 62 -95.11 19.36 26.30
C THR A 62 -96.48 20.02 26.43
N ALA A 63 -97.35 19.78 25.46
CA ALA A 63 -98.79 19.74 25.70
C ALA A 63 -99.18 18.26 25.82
N ASP A 64 -100.04 17.94 26.78
CA ASP A 64 -100.52 16.60 27.15
C ASP A 64 -99.59 15.70 27.96
N VAL A 65 -99.28 16.12 29.20
CA VAL A 65 -99.50 15.25 30.38
C VAL A 65 -100.00 16.13 31.53
N ARG A 66 -101.30 16.42 31.54
CA ARG A 66 -102.00 17.03 32.68
C ARG A 66 -103.35 16.38 32.87
N ALA A 67 -103.36 15.14 33.35
CA ALA A 67 -104.51 14.53 34.01
C ALA A 67 -104.04 13.36 34.89
N SER A 68 -103.75 13.66 36.17
CA SER A 68 -103.79 12.77 37.35
C SER A 68 -102.69 13.12 38.35
N ARG A 69 -102.81 14.30 38.96
CA ARG A 69 -102.25 14.55 40.30
C ARG A 69 -103.00 15.73 40.90
N GLU A 70 -104.18 15.41 41.40
CA GLU A 70 -104.90 16.27 42.32
C GLU A 70 -104.68 15.71 43.72
N SER A 71 -103.85 16.39 44.51
CA SER A 71 -104.24 16.91 45.82
C SER A 71 -103.01 17.33 46.64
N LYS A 72 -103.05 18.59 47.08
CA LYS A 72 -102.39 19.16 48.29
C LYS A 72 -100.89 19.45 48.10
N ARG A 73 -100.41 20.71 48.15
CA ARG A 73 -100.80 21.85 48.99
C ARG A 73 -100.21 23.15 48.39
N GLU A 74 -100.97 24.24 48.37
CA GLU A 74 -100.48 25.61 48.14
C GLU A 74 -99.48 26.03 49.23
N VAL A 75 -98.41 26.77 48.87
CA VAL A 75 -98.05 28.09 49.41
C VAL A 75 -97.18 28.85 48.38
N SER A 76 -97.39 30.16 48.38
CA SER A 76 -97.00 31.30 47.53
C SER A 76 -95.56 31.52 47.07
N VAL A 77 -95.47 32.11 45.86
CA VAL A 77 -94.73 33.32 45.43
C VAL A 77 -93.28 33.52 45.90
N GLY A 78 -92.38 33.68 44.94
CA GLY A 78 -91.05 34.24 45.16
C GLY A 78 -90.20 34.21 43.90
N GLU A 79 -90.37 35.21 43.04
CA GLU A 79 -89.41 35.60 42.02
C GLU A 79 -88.14 36.13 42.70
N SER A 80 -86.98 35.57 42.35
CA SER A 80 -85.68 36.14 42.69
C SER A 80 -84.66 35.81 41.60
N GLU A 81 -84.61 36.66 40.58
CA GLU A 81 -83.34 37.05 39.97
C GLU A 81 -82.47 37.66 41.08
N ASP A 82 -81.63 36.85 41.72
CA ASP A 82 -80.59 37.34 42.63
C ASP A 82 -79.22 37.01 42.02
N SER A 83 -78.82 37.80 41.03
CA SER A 83 -77.39 37.96 40.73
C SER A 83 -76.78 38.72 41.90
N GLN A 84 -76.16 37.98 42.81
CA GLN A 84 -75.47 38.48 44.01
C GLN A 84 -74.60 39.72 43.71
N LEU A 85 -74.99 40.88 44.24
CA LEU A 85 -74.18 42.10 44.30
C LEU A 85 -73.07 41.95 45.35
N LEU A 86 -71.96 41.32 44.96
CA LEU A 86 -70.73 41.25 45.74
C LEU A 86 -70.08 42.65 45.88
N ALA A 87 -69.36 42.90 46.98
CA ALA A 87 -68.64 44.15 47.20
C ALA A 87 -67.47 44.34 46.20
N PRO A 88 -67.09 45.58 45.81
CA PRO A 88 -66.10 45.83 44.75
C PRO A 88 -64.74 45.12 44.93
N TYR A 89 -64.24 45.02 46.16
CA TYR A 89 -62.99 44.32 46.47
C TYR A 89 -63.12 42.78 46.33
N ALA A 90 -64.22 42.20 46.81
CA ALA A 90 -64.50 40.77 46.68
C ALA A 90 -64.72 40.36 45.21
N ASN A 91 -65.29 41.25 44.38
CA ASN A 91 -65.38 41.05 42.94
C ASN A 91 -64.00 41.03 42.26
N LEU A 92 -63.11 41.96 42.62
CA LEU A 92 -61.75 41.99 42.09
C LEU A 92 -60.97 40.70 42.41
N GLU A 93 -61.04 40.24 43.67
CA GLU A 93 -60.41 38.97 44.08
C GLU A 93 -61.00 37.76 43.34
N ARG A 94 -62.33 37.76 43.12
CA ARG A 94 -63.02 36.71 42.38
C ARG A 94 -62.61 36.66 40.91
N GLU A 95 -62.55 37.81 40.24
CA GLU A 95 -62.09 37.88 38.84
C GLU A 95 -60.61 37.50 38.71
N LYS A 96 -59.77 37.88 39.67
CA LYS A 96 -58.37 37.44 39.71
C LYS A 96 -58.25 35.92 39.87
N ALA A 97 -58.99 35.33 40.82
CA ALA A 97 -59.02 33.88 41.01
C ALA A 97 -59.57 33.14 39.78
N ARG A 98 -60.52 33.76 39.06
CA ARG A 98 -61.01 33.25 37.78
C ARG A 98 -59.94 33.28 36.71
N GLU A 99 -59.20 34.39 36.57
CA GLU A 99 -58.07 34.50 35.64
C GLU A 99 -57.01 33.44 35.93
N GLU A 100 -56.60 33.28 37.19
CA GLU A 100 -55.65 32.26 37.63
C GLU A 100 -56.15 30.83 37.31
N ALA A 101 -57.43 30.54 37.56
CA ALA A 101 -58.04 29.26 37.18
C ALA A 101 -58.05 29.03 35.66
N THR A 102 -58.31 30.08 34.86
CA THR A 102 -58.27 29.96 33.39
C THR A 102 -56.86 29.74 32.84
N VAL A 103 -55.83 30.26 33.50
CA VAL A 103 -54.42 30.01 33.14
C VAL A 103 -54.06 28.54 33.40
N GLU A 104 -54.48 27.99 34.54
CA GLU A 104 -54.25 26.57 34.87
C GLU A 104 -55.04 25.64 33.92
N LEU A 105 -56.28 26.00 33.55
CA LEU A 105 -57.05 25.29 32.52
C LEU A 105 -56.35 25.34 31.15
N ALA A 106 -55.85 26.51 30.73
CA ALA A 106 -55.12 26.63 29.47
C ALA A 106 -53.87 25.74 29.46
N SER A 107 -53.14 25.70 30.58
CA SER A 107 -51.96 24.83 30.76
C SER A 107 -52.34 23.34 30.68
N PHE A 108 -53.46 22.95 31.28
CA PHE A 108 -54.00 21.59 31.17
C PHE A 108 -54.30 21.22 29.71
N VAL A 109 -55.05 22.06 29.01
CA VAL A 109 -55.47 21.82 27.62
C VAL A 109 -54.27 21.78 26.68
N GLU A 110 -53.26 22.62 26.88
CA GLU A 110 -52.01 22.58 26.10
C GLU A 110 -51.28 21.24 26.29
N LEU A 111 -51.10 20.79 27.54
CA LEU A 111 -50.48 19.50 27.82
C LEU A 111 -51.33 18.34 27.28
N GLN A 112 -52.65 18.46 27.31
CA GLN A 112 -53.56 17.46 26.78
C GLN A 112 -53.36 17.30 25.27
N ALA A 113 -53.30 18.42 24.54
CA ALA A 113 -53.00 18.42 23.12
C ALA A 113 -51.62 17.80 22.84
N VAL A 114 -50.59 18.13 23.62
CA VAL A 114 -49.26 17.51 23.47
C VAL A 114 -49.33 15.98 23.66
N LEU A 115 -50.04 15.51 24.68
CA LEU A 115 -50.18 14.06 24.91
C LEU A 115 -50.90 13.38 23.75
N GLU A 116 -52.02 13.93 23.28
CA GLU A 116 -52.86 13.34 22.23
C GLU A 116 -52.19 13.42 20.83
N ASP A 117 -51.43 14.48 20.56
CA ASP A 117 -50.73 14.67 19.28
C ASP A 117 -49.44 13.85 19.20
N GLU A 118 -48.66 13.79 20.29
CA GLU A 118 -47.38 13.08 20.30
C GLU A 118 -47.51 11.60 20.65
N MET A 119 -48.52 11.21 21.44
CA MET A 119 -48.61 9.87 22.01
C MET A 119 -49.96 9.20 21.78
N ASN A 120 -49.93 7.90 21.51
CA ASN A 120 -51.15 7.08 21.40
C ASN A 120 -51.58 6.60 22.78
N ILE A 121 -52.08 7.53 23.60
CA ILE A 121 -52.41 7.30 25.01
C ILE A 121 -53.36 6.11 25.22
N ASP A 122 -54.27 5.87 24.27
CA ASP A 122 -55.21 4.74 24.29
C ASP A 122 -54.52 3.37 24.34
N SER A 123 -53.29 3.27 23.80
CA SER A 123 -52.57 2.00 23.69
C SER A 123 -51.66 1.68 24.88
N TRP A 124 -51.37 2.64 25.76
CA TRP A 124 -50.39 2.43 26.84
C TRP A 124 -50.74 3.06 28.20
N GLY A 125 -51.65 4.04 28.26
CA GLY A 125 -51.95 4.78 29.50
C GLY A 125 -53.41 5.24 29.62
N ALA A 126 -54.34 4.52 28.99
CA ALA A 126 -55.76 4.92 28.92
C ALA A 126 -56.38 5.11 30.31
N ASN A 127 -56.13 4.21 31.26
CA ASN A 127 -56.74 4.28 32.60
C ASN A 127 -56.22 5.48 33.40
N GLU A 128 -54.92 5.72 33.34
CA GLU A 128 -54.26 6.86 33.98
C GLU A 128 -54.75 8.17 33.38
N TYR A 129 -54.98 8.20 32.06
CA TYR A 129 -55.53 9.35 31.37
C TYR A 129 -57.01 9.62 31.72
N GLU A 130 -57.84 8.58 31.83
CA GLU A 130 -59.21 8.73 32.33
C GLU A 130 -59.23 9.36 33.73
N HIS A 131 -58.35 8.91 34.63
CA HIS A 131 -58.25 9.51 35.96
C HIS A 131 -57.86 10.99 35.93
N VAL A 132 -56.94 11.38 35.03
CA VAL A 132 -56.59 12.78 34.80
C VAL A 132 -57.79 13.60 34.31
N LYS A 133 -58.62 13.04 33.42
CA LYS A 133 -59.86 13.70 32.93
C LYS A 133 -60.92 13.83 34.03
N GLU A 134 -61.03 12.86 34.93
CA GLU A 134 -61.91 12.96 36.10
C GLU A 134 -61.50 14.13 37.02
N LEU A 135 -60.19 14.33 37.24
CA LEU A 135 -59.68 15.48 38.02
C LEU A 135 -60.03 16.82 37.35
N ALA A 136 -59.90 16.92 36.02
CA ALA A 136 -60.32 18.11 35.28
C ALA A 136 -61.84 18.36 35.38
N THR A 137 -62.66 17.30 35.34
CA THR A 137 -64.12 17.40 35.51
C THR A 137 -64.51 17.92 36.90
N VAL A 138 -63.76 17.57 37.94
CA VAL A 138 -63.94 18.15 39.29
C VAL A 138 -63.61 19.65 39.30
N ALA A 139 -62.55 20.05 38.60
CA ALA A 139 -62.19 21.47 38.45
C ALA A 139 -63.27 22.27 37.70
N ASP A 140 -63.81 21.72 36.61
CA ASP A 140 -64.90 22.32 35.84
C ASP A 140 -66.15 22.58 36.70
N ARG A 141 -66.49 21.65 37.60
CA ARG A 141 -67.62 21.80 38.53
C ARG A 141 -67.43 23.01 39.45
N HIS A 142 -66.27 23.12 40.09
CA HIS A 142 -65.95 24.27 40.94
C HIS A 142 -65.96 25.59 40.13
N PHE A 143 -65.51 25.55 38.87
CA PHE A 143 -65.51 26.72 38.00
C PHE A 143 -66.93 27.21 37.68
N VAL A 144 -67.84 26.30 37.33
CA VAL A 144 -69.26 26.61 37.04
C VAL A 144 -69.99 27.11 38.29
N GLU A 145 -69.65 26.59 39.47
CA GLU A 145 -70.20 27.02 40.77
C GLU A 145 -69.65 28.39 41.25
N ASN A 146 -68.78 29.05 40.46
CA ASN A 146 -68.05 30.28 40.82
C ASN A 146 -67.07 30.14 41.99
N GLU A 147 -66.67 28.91 42.34
CA GLU A 147 -65.65 28.60 43.35
C GLU A 147 -64.23 28.65 42.74
N TYR A 148 -63.86 29.78 42.13
CA TYR A 148 -62.67 29.88 41.27
C TYR A 148 -61.35 29.50 41.95
N ALA A 149 -61.17 29.81 43.24
CA ALA A 149 -59.97 29.41 43.98
C ALA A 149 -59.84 27.88 44.12
N ARG A 150 -60.96 27.17 44.29
CA ARG A 150 -60.98 25.70 44.32
C ARG A 150 -60.81 25.10 42.93
N ALA A 151 -61.40 25.73 41.91
CA ALA A 151 -61.21 25.34 40.52
C ALA A 151 -59.74 25.44 40.10
N MET A 152 -59.05 26.54 40.46
CA MET A 152 -57.62 26.73 40.19
C MET A 152 -56.77 25.59 40.78
N GLU A 153 -56.94 25.25 42.07
CA GLU A 153 -56.17 24.17 42.71
C GLU A 153 -56.50 22.79 42.11
N ALA A 154 -57.75 22.55 41.73
CA ALA A 154 -58.17 21.33 41.06
C ALA A 154 -57.58 21.22 39.64
N TYR A 155 -57.58 22.29 38.84
CA TYR A 155 -56.90 22.32 37.54
C TYR A 155 -55.39 22.13 37.71
N ARG A 156 -54.74 22.81 38.66
CA ARG A 156 -53.30 22.61 38.95
C ARG A 156 -52.99 21.15 39.29
N SER A 157 -53.85 20.50 40.06
CA SER A 157 -53.72 19.08 40.40
C SER A 157 -53.84 18.18 39.16
N ALA A 158 -54.84 18.43 38.30
CA ALA A 158 -55.00 17.74 37.02
C ALA A 158 -53.80 17.96 36.08
N THR A 159 -53.32 19.19 35.95
CA THR A 159 -52.12 19.56 35.16
C THR A 159 -50.87 18.84 35.66
N THR A 160 -50.69 18.76 36.98
CA THR A 160 -49.56 18.04 37.60
C THR A 160 -49.63 16.54 37.32
N ALA A 161 -50.82 15.94 37.42
CA ALA A 161 -51.03 14.53 37.12
C ALA A 161 -50.82 14.24 35.62
N LEU A 162 -51.31 15.11 34.73
CA LEU A 162 -51.12 15.00 33.28
C LEU A 162 -49.64 15.10 32.89
N LYS A 163 -48.91 16.07 33.47
CA LYS A 163 -47.47 16.21 33.25
C LYS A 163 -46.71 14.95 33.66
N LYS A 164 -47.04 14.39 34.82
CA LYS A 164 -46.44 13.14 35.31
C LYS A 164 -46.68 11.99 34.33
N LEU A 165 -47.91 11.86 33.82
CA LEU A 165 -48.25 10.84 32.83
C LEU A 165 -47.45 10.99 31.53
N ILE A 166 -47.31 12.23 31.02
CA ILE A 166 -46.46 12.53 29.85
C ILE A 166 -45.01 12.12 30.12
N ASP A 167 -44.45 12.48 31.28
CA ASP A 167 -43.07 12.15 31.66
C ASP A 167 -42.85 10.62 31.77
N GLU A 168 -43.83 9.88 32.32
CA GLU A 168 -43.83 8.42 32.38
C GLU A 168 -43.83 7.80 30.97
N GLY A 169 -44.64 8.33 30.04
CA GLY A 169 -44.65 7.93 28.64
C GLY A 169 -43.29 8.16 27.95
N ARG A 170 -42.69 9.35 28.13
CA ARG A 170 -41.35 9.67 27.59
C ARG A 170 -40.28 8.74 28.15
N ALA A 171 -40.36 8.40 29.44
CA ALA A 171 -39.43 7.46 30.07
C ALA A 171 -39.57 6.04 29.51
N GLN A 172 -40.80 5.54 29.38
CA GLN A 172 -41.07 4.21 28.79
C GLN A 172 -40.64 4.13 27.32
N TYR A 173 -40.87 5.19 26.54
CA TYR A 173 -40.38 5.29 25.17
C TYR A 173 -38.85 5.23 25.13
N SER A 174 -38.16 6.06 25.92
CA SER A 174 -36.70 6.12 25.96
C SER A 174 -36.08 4.77 26.35
N GLN A 175 -36.68 4.10 27.34
CA GLN A 175 -36.26 2.75 27.74
C GLN A 175 -36.48 1.73 26.62
N SER A 176 -37.60 1.83 25.89
CA SER A 176 -37.90 0.95 24.76
C SER A 176 -36.92 1.14 23.60
N ILE A 177 -36.53 2.39 23.30
CA ILE A 177 -35.48 2.68 22.32
C ILE A 177 -34.13 2.11 22.75
N ALA A 178 -33.73 2.31 24.00
CA ALA A 178 -32.47 1.79 24.53
C ALA A 178 -32.42 0.25 24.48
N ASN A 179 -33.50 -0.41 24.88
CA ASN A 179 -33.62 -1.88 24.80
C ASN A 179 -33.56 -2.37 23.35
N GLY A 180 -34.21 -1.66 22.43
CA GLY A 180 -34.18 -1.97 21.00
C GLY A 180 -32.78 -1.88 20.43
N GLN A 181 -32.05 -0.81 20.77
CA GLN A 181 -30.66 -0.63 20.33
C GLN A 181 -29.75 -1.73 20.89
N PHE A 182 -29.86 -2.04 22.18
CA PHE A 182 -29.11 -3.13 22.78
C PHE A 182 -29.39 -4.47 22.09
N ALA A 183 -30.65 -4.76 21.77
CA ALA A 183 -31.02 -5.99 21.07
C ALA A 183 -30.49 -6.02 19.61
N LEU A 184 -30.44 -4.88 18.90
CA LEU A 184 -29.75 -4.79 17.60
C LEU A 184 -28.27 -5.13 17.73
N ASP A 185 -27.60 -4.61 18.76
CA ASP A 185 -26.17 -4.85 18.99
C ASP A 185 -25.86 -6.32 19.29
N GLN A 186 -26.78 -7.00 19.98
CA GLN A 186 -26.73 -8.45 20.22
C GLN A 186 -27.24 -9.29 19.04
N ARG A 187 -27.77 -8.65 18.00
CA ARG A 187 -28.43 -9.28 16.85
C ARG A 187 -29.61 -10.20 17.24
N ASP A 188 -30.33 -9.83 18.30
CA ASP A 188 -31.56 -10.48 18.74
C ASP A 188 -32.78 -9.84 18.07
N GLU A 189 -33.26 -10.49 17.00
CA GLU A 189 -34.42 -10.05 16.22
C GLU A 189 -35.67 -9.89 17.08
N ALA A 190 -35.97 -10.87 17.92
CA ALA A 190 -37.22 -10.91 18.67
C ALA A 190 -37.24 -9.80 19.72
N ALA A 191 -36.17 -9.65 20.49
CA ALA A 191 -36.06 -8.59 21.49
C ALA A 191 -36.08 -7.20 20.85
N ALA A 192 -35.37 -7.00 19.73
CA ALA A 192 -35.35 -5.71 19.03
C ALA A 192 -36.72 -5.35 18.49
N THR A 193 -37.40 -6.31 17.85
CA THR A 193 -38.74 -6.11 17.28
C THR A 193 -39.74 -5.73 18.37
N ILE A 194 -39.75 -6.45 19.49
CA ILE A 194 -40.64 -6.16 20.63
C ILE A 194 -40.36 -4.77 21.20
N ALA A 195 -39.09 -4.42 21.42
CA ALA A 195 -38.72 -3.15 22.01
C ALA A 195 -39.11 -1.96 21.13
N TYR A 196 -38.83 -2.00 19.83
CA TYR A 196 -39.23 -0.94 18.91
C TYR A 196 -40.74 -0.90 18.67
N GLN A 197 -41.44 -2.04 18.72
CA GLN A 197 -42.91 -2.04 18.69
C GLN A 197 -43.51 -1.35 19.92
N ARG A 198 -42.96 -1.56 21.12
CA ARG A 198 -43.38 -0.84 22.33
C ARG A 198 -43.16 0.66 22.21
N ALA A 199 -42.01 1.10 21.68
CA ALA A 199 -41.77 2.51 21.41
C ALA A 199 -42.82 3.10 20.44
N LEU A 200 -43.18 2.36 19.39
CA LEU A 200 -44.21 2.75 18.41
C LEU A 200 -45.65 2.69 18.95
N MET A 201 -45.91 1.89 19.99
CA MET A 201 -47.20 1.92 20.72
C MET A 201 -47.36 3.20 21.53
N ILE A 202 -46.26 3.78 22.02
CA ILE A 202 -46.27 5.04 22.77
C ILE A 202 -46.30 6.22 21.81
N ILE A 203 -45.34 6.30 20.88
CA ILE A 203 -45.20 7.37 19.88
C ILE A 203 -45.32 6.76 18.48
N PRO A 204 -46.53 6.74 17.88
CA PRO A 204 -46.72 6.22 16.52
C PRO A 204 -45.95 7.05 15.50
N GLY A 205 -45.35 6.37 14.51
CA GLY A 205 -44.65 7.03 13.41
C GLY A 205 -43.29 7.64 13.80
N ASP A 206 -42.79 7.38 15.02
CA ASP A 206 -41.46 7.83 15.43
C ASP A 206 -40.37 7.30 14.47
N PRO A 207 -39.60 8.17 13.80
CA PRO A 207 -38.65 7.75 12.77
C PRO A 207 -37.52 6.86 13.32
N ILE A 208 -37.13 7.04 14.60
CA ILE A 208 -36.08 6.25 15.23
C ILE A 208 -36.58 4.82 15.47
N ALA A 209 -37.75 4.67 16.10
CA ALA A 209 -38.34 3.37 16.37
C ALA A 209 -38.72 2.62 15.09
N GLU A 210 -39.26 3.32 14.08
CA GLU A 210 -39.53 2.71 12.78
C GLU A 210 -38.26 2.20 12.10
N ASN A 211 -37.19 2.99 12.14
CA ASN A 211 -35.91 2.60 11.57
C ASN A 211 -35.31 1.40 12.32
N GLY A 212 -35.33 1.44 13.66
CA GLY A 212 -34.89 0.33 14.50
C GLY A 212 -35.65 -0.96 14.21
N ARG A 213 -36.98 -0.88 14.07
CA ARG A 213 -37.82 -2.03 13.68
C ARG A 213 -37.48 -2.56 12.29
N ARG A 214 -37.26 -1.68 11.29
CA ARG A 214 -36.81 -2.11 9.95
C ARG A 214 -35.46 -2.83 10.02
N ARG A 215 -34.51 -2.29 10.78
CA ARG A 215 -33.20 -2.93 10.99
C ARG A 215 -33.34 -4.29 11.67
N ALA A 216 -34.24 -4.43 12.65
CA ALA A 216 -34.51 -5.70 13.32
C ALA A 216 -34.91 -6.80 12.33
N THR A 217 -35.71 -6.49 11.30
CA THR A 217 -36.11 -7.47 10.26
C THR A 217 -34.95 -8.02 9.43
N LEU A 218 -33.80 -7.33 9.40
CA LEU A 218 -32.60 -7.77 8.69
C LEU A 218 -31.74 -8.72 9.51
N LEU A 219 -31.93 -8.77 10.84
CA LEU A 219 -31.07 -9.50 11.77
C LEU A 219 -30.95 -11.01 11.47
N PRO A 220 -32.01 -11.75 11.08
CA PRO A 220 -31.87 -13.15 10.72
C PRO A 220 -30.87 -13.38 9.58
N LYS A 221 -30.92 -12.52 8.55
CA LYS A 221 -29.99 -12.57 7.41
C LYS A 221 -28.58 -12.15 7.84
N ILE A 222 -28.45 -11.06 8.59
CA ILE A 222 -27.16 -10.59 9.14
C ILE A 222 -26.49 -11.68 9.99
N SER A 223 -27.22 -12.32 10.90
CA SER A 223 -26.72 -13.40 11.75
C SER A 223 -26.34 -14.65 10.95
N ALA A 224 -27.00 -14.93 9.82
CA ALA A 224 -26.59 -16.00 8.91
C ALA A 224 -25.28 -15.67 8.17
N LEU A 225 -25.11 -14.42 7.74
CA LEU A 225 -23.90 -13.95 7.06
C LEU A 225 -22.69 -13.90 8.02
N PHE A 226 -22.85 -13.44 9.26
CA PHE A 226 -21.76 -13.51 10.25
C PHE A 226 -21.30 -14.95 10.48
N ARG A 227 -22.24 -15.91 10.62
CA ARG A 227 -21.88 -17.33 10.71
C ARG A 227 -21.15 -17.85 9.45
N ASP A 228 -21.47 -17.33 8.27
CA ASP A 228 -20.75 -17.71 7.03
C ASP A 228 -19.37 -17.05 6.94
N LEU A 229 -19.26 -15.81 7.39
CA LEU A 229 -18.00 -15.10 7.53
C LEU A 229 -17.06 -15.87 8.46
N ASP A 230 -17.51 -16.25 9.66
CA ASP A 230 -16.73 -17.02 10.62
C ASP A 230 -16.23 -18.34 10.03
N ARG A 231 -17.11 -19.10 9.36
CA ARG A 231 -16.72 -20.33 8.66
C ARG A 231 -15.71 -20.10 7.53
N SER A 232 -15.81 -18.97 6.84
CA SER A 232 -14.90 -18.63 5.74
C SER A 232 -13.52 -18.25 6.28
N LEU A 233 -13.47 -17.46 7.35
CA LEU A 233 -12.25 -17.11 8.06
C LEU A 233 -11.55 -18.35 8.64
N LEU A 234 -12.30 -19.27 9.28
CA LEU A 234 -11.76 -20.53 9.81
C LEU A 234 -11.12 -21.41 8.72
N ARG A 235 -11.67 -21.38 7.50
CA ARG A 235 -11.13 -22.11 6.34
C ARG A 235 -10.08 -21.32 5.57
N SER A 236 -9.72 -20.12 6.03
CA SER A 236 -8.85 -19.17 5.30
C SER A 236 -9.35 -18.84 3.89
N ASP A 237 -10.66 -18.94 3.64
CA ASP A 237 -11.31 -18.51 2.40
C ASP A 237 -11.57 -17.01 2.46
N LEU A 238 -10.49 -16.23 2.34
CA LEU A 238 -10.51 -14.78 2.48
C LEU A 238 -11.36 -14.11 1.38
N LYS A 239 -11.42 -14.70 0.18
CA LYS A 239 -12.24 -14.18 -0.92
C LYS A 239 -13.74 -14.28 -0.59
N ARG A 240 -14.18 -15.41 -0.04
CA ARG A 240 -15.55 -15.56 0.41
C ARG A 240 -15.83 -14.64 1.59
N ALA A 241 -14.93 -14.58 2.57
CA ALA A 241 -15.05 -13.66 3.71
C ALA A 241 -15.25 -12.20 3.27
N ARG A 242 -14.46 -11.72 2.29
CA ARG A 242 -14.60 -10.39 1.67
C ARG A 242 -16.00 -10.19 1.08
N THR A 243 -16.44 -11.14 0.25
CA THR A 243 -17.76 -11.07 -0.39
C THR A 243 -18.90 -11.03 0.63
N THR A 244 -18.82 -11.87 1.67
CA THR A 244 -19.82 -11.92 2.76
C THR A 244 -19.85 -10.61 3.55
N LEU A 245 -18.69 -10.02 3.80
CA LEU A 245 -18.58 -8.76 4.54
C LEU A 245 -19.10 -7.57 3.72
N ASP A 246 -18.84 -7.55 2.41
CA ASP A 246 -19.40 -6.56 1.49
C ASP A 246 -20.94 -6.66 1.45
N GLU A 247 -21.50 -7.87 1.46
CA GLU A 247 -22.95 -8.08 1.56
C GLU A 247 -23.52 -7.59 2.90
N LEU A 248 -22.84 -7.88 4.01
CA LEU A 248 -23.22 -7.38 5.34
C LEU A 248 -23.26 -5.84 5.38
N GLN A 249 -22.22 -5.20 4.84
CA GLN A 249 -22.14 -3.74 4.78
C GLN A 249 -23.23 -3.14 3.88
N GLY A 250 -23.60 -3.82 2.79
CA GLY A 250 -24.70 -3.41 1.92
C GLY A 250 -26.09 -3.56 2.56
N LEU A 251 -26.26 -4.48 3.52
CA LEU A 251 -27.54 -4.71 4.20
C LEU A 251 -27.80 -3.69 5.31
N ASP A 252 -26.86 -3.52 6.23
CA ASP A 252 -26.95 -2.52 7.29
C ASP A 252 -25.54 -2.06 7.72
N PRO A 253 -25.08 -0.91 7.23
CA PRO A 253 -23.77 -0.34 7.58
C PRO A 253 -23.60 -0.06 9.09
N ASN A 254 -24.70 0.07 9.84
CA ASN A 254 -24.68 0.37 11.27
C ASN A 254 -24.68 -0.88 12.14
N THR A 255 -24.49 -2.07 11.56
CA THR A 255 -24.41 -3.32 12.32
C THR A 255 -23.16 -3.34 13.19
N ASN A 256 -23.35 -3.58 14.49
CA ASN A 256 -22.25 -3.67 15.43
C ASN A 256 -21.27 -4.81 15.07
N GLY A 257 -19.96 -4.54 15.18
CA GLY A 257 -18.88 -5.49 14.88
C GLY A 257 -18.40 -5.54 13.43
N LEU A 258 -19.05 -4.85 12.48
CA LEU A 258 -18.59 -4.85 11.07
C LEU A 258 -17.19 -4.27 10.88
N GLY A 259 -16.88 -3.17 11.57
CA GLY A 259 -15.57 -2.52 11.47
C GLY A 259 -14.43 -3.42 11.96
N GLU A 260 -14.65 -4.14 13.08
CA GLU A 260 -13.68 -5.09 13.62
C GLU A 260 -13.48 -6.29 12.68
N ALA A 261 -14.58 -6.84 12.15
CA ALA A 261 -14.54 -7.92 11.17
C ALA A 261 -13.79 -7.50 9.90
N LEU A 262 -13.97 -6.25 9.43
CA LEU A 262 -13.24 -5.70 8.30
C LEU A 262 -11.74 -5.56 8.58
N ALA A 263 -11.37 -5.01 9.74
CA ALA A 263 -9.98 -4.86 10.13
C ALA A 263 -9.27 -6.23 10.22
N ASN A 264 -9.90 -7.20 10.88
CA ASN A 264 -9.36 -8.56 10.98
C ASN A 264 -9.17 -9.21 9.60
N LEU A 265 -10.15 -9.08 8.69
CA LEU A 265 -10.02 -9.59 7.33
C LEU A 265 -8.88 -8.91 6.56
N LEU A 266 -8.72 -7.59 6.68
CA LEU A 266 -7.64 -6.86 6.02
C LEU A 266 -6.26 -7.32 6.51
N ASP A 267 -6.11 -7.54 7.81
CA ASP A 267 -4.88 -8.06 8.39
C ASP A 267 -4.60 -9.49 7.88
N LEU A 268 -5.60 -10.38 7.87
CA LEU A 268 -5.45 -11.73 7.32
C LEU A 268 -5.10 -11.74 5.83
N GLU A 269 -5.69 -10.84 5.03
CA GLU A 269 -5.34 -10.70 3.61
C GLU A 269 -3.92 -10.20 3.41
N LYS A 270 -3.48 -9.24 4.24
CA LYS A 270 -2.10 -8.73 4.22
C LYS A 270 -1.11 -9.83 4.57
N GLU A 271 -1.40 -10.62 5.60
CA GLU A 271 -0.60 -11.77 6.01
C GLU A 271 -0.52 -12.84 4.90
N ALA A 272 -1.66 -13.19 4.29
CA ALA A 272 -1.71 -14.15 3.19
C ALA A 272 -0.91 -13.67 1.97
N GLN A 273 -1.01 -12.39 1.61
CA GLN A 273 -0.23 -11.79 0.53
C GLN A 273 1.28 -11.79 0.83
N TYR A 274 1.67 -11.45 2.06
CA TYR A 274 3.06 -11.53 2.50
C TYR A 274 3.60 -12.96 2.37
N ASN A 275 2.89 -13.96 2.92
CA ASN A 275 3.31 -15.36 2.86
C ASN A 275 3.44 -15.86 1.42
N ARG A 276 2.54 -15.43 0.53
CA ARG A 276 2.62 -15.73 -0.90
C ARG A 276 3.88 -15.14 -1.52
N PHE A 277 4.19 -13.87 -1.30
CA PHE A 277 5.38 -13.22 -1.87
C PHE A 277 6.68 -13.84 -1.35
N VAL A 278 6.75 -14.17 -0.07
CA VAL A 278 7.90 -14.89 0.50
C VAL A 278 8.08 -16.25 -0.17
N SER A 279 7.00 -17.02 -0.31
CA SER A 279 7.03 -18.33 -0.99
C SER A 279 7.44 -18.22 -2.46
N GLU A 280 6.87 -17.26 -3.20
CA GLU A 280 7.23 -16.96 -4.60
C GLU A 280 8.71 -16.57 -4.72
N GLY A 281 9.22 -15.76 -3.77
CA GLY A 281 10.63 -15.38 -3.67
C GLY A 281 11.57 -16.58 -3.56
N PHE A 282 11.27 -17.50 -2.63
CA PHE A 282 12.05 -18.74 -2.48
C PHE A 282 11.94 -19.68 -3.68
N VAL A 283 10.75 -19.81 -4.28
CA VAL A 283 10.56 -20.61 -5.51
C VAL A 283 11.38 -20.04 -6.66
N ALA A 284 11.37 -18.73 -6.85
CA ALA A 284 12.13 -18.05 -7.90
C ALA A 284 13.65 -18.21 -7.68
N MET A 285 14.11 -18.08 -6.43
CA MET A 285 15.51 -18.30 -6.07
C MET A 285 15.97 -19.72 -6.43
N ARG A 286 15.20 -20.76 -6.06
CA ARG A 286 15.50 -22.16 -6.40
C ARG A 286 15.56 -22.41 -7.91
N LYS A 287 14.76 -21.68 -8.69
CA LYS A 287 14.75 -21.72 -10.15
C LYS A 287 15.82 -20.83 -10.80
N LYS A 288 16.75 -20.25 -10.01
CA LYS A 288 17.78 -19.29 -10.44
C LYS A 288 17.20 -18.04 -11.15
N ARG A 289 15.93 -17.71 -10.89
CA ARG A 289 15.26 -16.51 -11.41
C ARG A 289 15.45 -15.36 -10.42
N PHE A 290 16.67 -14.86 -10.33
CA PHE A 290 17.05 -13.93 -9.27
C PHE A 290 16.29 -12.60 -9.30
N ASP A 291 15.97 -12.05 -10.47
CA ASP A 291 15.20 -10.79 -10.56
C ASP A 291 13.77 -10.96 -10.05
N ALA A 292 13.12 -12.07 -10.41
CA ALA A 292 11.79 -12.42 -9.90
C ALA A 292 11.82 -12.68 -8.38
N SER A 293 12.90 -13.29 -7.89
CA SER A 293 13.10 -13.53 -6.46
C SER A 293 13.26 -12.22 -5.68
N THR A 294 14.12 -11.31 -6.16
CA THR A 294 14.30 -9.96 -5.61
C THR A 294 12.97 -9.22 -5.57
N SER A 295 12.26 -9.15 -6.71
CA SER A 295 10.95 -8.48 -6.78
C SER A 295 9.92 -9.05 -5.81
N SER A 296 9.92 -10.36 -5.58
CA SER A 296 8.96 -10.99 -4.67
C SER A 296 9.27 -10.65 -3.20
N PHE A 297 10.54 -10.73 -2.77
CA PHE A 297 10.91 -10.33 -1.41
C PHE A 297 10.74 -8.82 -1.18
N ASP A 298 11.00 -7.97 -2.18
CA ASP A 298 10.73 -6.53 -2.07
C ASP A 298 9.24 -6.26 -1.85
N LYS A 299 8.34 -6.96 -2.57
CA LYS A 299 6.88 -6.87 -2.34
C LYS A 299 6.50 -7.34 -0.93
N ALA A 300 7.13 -8.40 -0.42
CA ALA A 300 6.94 -8.83 0.96
C ALA A 300 7.34 -7.74 1.96
N LEU A 301 8.45 -7.04 1.73
CA LEU A 301 8.93 -5.94 2.58
C LEU A 301 8.08 -4.67 2.50
N VAL A 302 7.38 -4.43 1.39
CA VAL A 302 6.36 -3.37 1.31
C VAL A 302 5.21 -3.67 2.27
N LEU A 303 4.82 -4.94 2.41
CA LEU A 303 3.76 -5.35 3.34
C LEU A 303 4.25 -5.37 4.80
N LYS A 304 5.46 -5.88 5.04
CA LYS A 304 6.10 -5.95 6.35
C LYS A 304 7.51 -5.37 6.33
N PRO A 305 7.64 -4.04 6.52
CA PRO A 305 8.94 -3.41 6.61
C PRO A 305 9.76 -4.00 7.77
N GLY A 306 11.02 -4.34 7.51
CA GLY A 306 11.93 -4.89 8.52
C GLY A 306 11.78 -6.40 8.77
N ASP A 307 10.95 -7.10 8.00
CA ASP A 307 10.81 -8.56 8.14
C ASP A 307 12.12 -9.30 7.84
N SER A 308 12.61 -10.08 8.82
CA SER A 308 13.90 -10.75 8.72
C SER A 308 13.93 -11.82 7.64
N VAL A 309 12.84 -12.58 7.46
CA VAL A 309 12.77 -13.67 6.48
C VAL A 309 12.92 -13.12 5.05
N ALA A 310 12.22 -12.02 4.75
CA ALA A 310 12.32 -11.38 3.44
C ALA A 310 13.69 -10.69 3.22
N ILE A 311 14.27 -10.06 4.25
CA ILE A 311 15.63 -9.48 4.19
C ILE A 311 16.68 -10.57 3.93
N ASP A 312 16.62 -11.67 4.68
CA ASP A 312 17.53 -12.79 4.51
C ASP A 312 17.35 -13.45 3.13
N GLY A 313 16.12 -13.59 2.66
CA GLY A 313 15.80 -14.03 1.31
C GLY A 313 16.43 -13.16 0.21
N LEU A 314 16.42 -11.83 0.37
CA LEU A 314 17.10 -10.91 -0.55
C LEU A 314 18.62 -11.10 -0.53
N ASN A 315 19.22 -11.24 0.67
CA ASN A 315 20.65 -11.43 0.81
C ASN A 315 21.10 -12.77 0.19
N GLN A 316 20.36 -13.85 0.45
CA GLN A 316 20.60 -15.16 -0.18
C GLN A 316 20.44 -15.09 -1.70
N THR A 317 19.45 -14.34 -2.21
CA THR A 317 19.26 -14.14 -3.65
C THR A 317 20.47 -13.45 -4.29
N LYS A 318 20.98 -12.39 -3.66
CA LYS A 318 22.18 -11.68 -4.13
C LYS A 318 23.41 -12.59 -4.12
N GLN A 319 23.61 -13.34 -3.03
CA GLN A 319 24.73 -14.26 -2.91
C GLN A 319 24.66 -15.38 -3.96
N ASN A 320 23.49 -15.97 -4.19
CA ASN A 320 23.31 -17.01 -5.20
C ASN A 320 23.52 -16.49 -6.63
N ARG A 321 23.09 -15.25 -6.91
CA ARG A 321 23.38 -14.59 -8.19
C ARG A 321 24.88 -14.43 -8.41
N LEU A 322 25.59 -13.92 -7.40
CA LEU A 322 27.04 -13.75 -7.43
C LEU A 322 27.75 -15.09 -7.68
N LEU A 323 27.39 -16.13 -6.93
CA LEU A 323 27.97 -17.46 -7.08
C LEU A 323 27.74 -18.04 -8.48
N MET A 324 26.55 -17.85 -9.07
CA MET A 324 26.27 -18.30 -10.44
C MET A 324 27.14 -17.55 -11.47
N GLN A 325 27.27 -16.23 -11.34
CA GLN A 325 28.12 -15.44 -12.25
C GLN A 325 29.59 -15.85 -12.14
N LEU A 326 30.08 -16.10 -10.92
CA LEU A 326 31.43 -16.60 -10.70
C LEU A 326 31.66 -17.99 -11.30
N ASP A 327 30.66 -18.88 -11.25
CA ASP A 327 30.75 -20.22 -11.85
C ASP A 327 30.74 -20.18 -13.38
N GLU A 328 29.95 -19.28 -13.96
CA GLU A 328 29.92 -19.02 -15.41
C GLU A 328 31.28 -18.49 -15.90
N LEU A 329 31.83 -17.48 -15.23
CA LEU A 329 33.15 -16.92 -15.56
C LEU A 329 34.25 -17.97 -15.43
N ARG A 330 34.18 -18.83 -14.41
CA ARG A 330 35.11 -19.96 -14.26
C ARG A 330 35.03 -20.91 -15.46
N SER A 331 33.81 -21.28 -15.87
CA SER A 331 33.59 -22.18 -17.00
C SER A 331 34.10 -21.57 -18.31
N THR A 332 33.85 -20.28 -18.53
CA THR A 332 34.39 -19.53 -19.69
C THR A 332 35.91 -19.51 -19.69
N ALA A 333 36.54 -19.24 -18.55
CA ALA A 333 37.99 -19.22 -18.44
C ALA A 333 38.64 -20.58 -18.76
N GLU A 334 38.09 -21.67 -18.21
CA GLU A 334 38.62 -23.01 -18.47
C GLU A 334 38.42 -23.47 -19.92
N LEU A 335 37.29 -23.12 -20.55
CA LEU A 335 37.07 -23.38 -21.97
C LEU A 335 38.07 -22.59 -22.84
N ALA A 336 38.22 -21.29 -22.59
CA ALA A 336 39.16 -20.44 -23.30
C ALA A 336 40.62 -20.94 -23.17
N LYS A 337 41.02 -21.40 -21.97
CA LYS A 337 42.34 -22.04 -21.76
C LYS A 337 42.51 -23.30 -22.61
N LYS A 338 41.50 -24.18 -22.63
CA LYS A 338 41.56 -25.42 -23.42
C LYS A 338 41.72 -25.15 -24.91
N GLU A 339 41.11 -24.08 -25.40
CA GLU A 339 41.12 -23.68 -26.81
C GLU A 339 42.29 -22.75 -27.18
N GLY A 340 43.17 -22.44 -26.24
CA GLY A 340 44.34 -21.58 -26.47
C GLY A 340 44.01 -20.09 -26.62
N ARG A 341 42.81 -19.66 -26.22
CA ARG A 341 42.40 -18.24 -26.21
C ARG A 341 42.79 -17.58 -24.89
N TRP A 342 44.10 -17.36 -24.73
CA TRP A 342 44.68 -16.86 -23.49
C TRP A 342 44.16 -15.47 -23.08
N ALA A 343 43.97 -14.56 -24.04
CA ALA A 343 43.41 -13.24 -23.75
C ALA A 343 41.98 -13.33 -23.16
N ASP A 344 41.13 -14.20 -23.72
CA ASP A 344 39.76 -14.39 -23.25
C ASP A 344 39.72 -15.00 -21.85
N ALA A 345 40.59 -15.99 -21.58
CA ALA A 345 40.71 -16.59 -20.25
C ALA A 345 41.19 -15.57 -19.20
N MET A 346 42.15 -14.72 -19.57
CA MET A 346 42.64 -13.65 -18.72
C MET A 346 41.52 -12.65 -18.39
N ALA A 347 40.74 -12.25 -19.39
CA ALA A 347 39.60 -11.36 -19.21
C ALA A 347 38.53 -11.96 -18.30
N ALA A 348 38.22 -13.26 -18.43
CA ALA A 348 37.28 -13.95 -17.56
C ALA A 348 37.74 -13.99 -16.10
N TYR A 349 39.03 -14.22 -15.84
CA TYR A 349 39.59 -14.15 -14.49
C TYR A 349 39.55 -12.73 -13.92
N ASP A 350 39.91 -11.72 -14.71
CA ASP A 350 39.83 -10.32 -14.26
C ASP A 350 38.40 -9.89 -13.95
N GLN A 351 37.41 -10.30 -14.76
CA GLN A 351 35.99 -10.08 -14.47
C GLN A 351 35.55 -10.76 -13.17
N ALA A 352 35.98 -12.01 -12.92
CA ALA A 352 35.67 -12.69 -11.67
C ALA A 352 36.25 -11.96 -10.45
N LEU A 353 37.45 -11.39 -10.57
CA LEU A 353 38.09 -10.60 -9.51
C LEU A 353 37.48 -9.21 -9.33
N LEU A 354 36.80 -8.67 -10.34
CA LEU A 354 35.98 -7.47 -10.18
C LEU A 354 34.72 -7.76 -9.35
N LEU A 355 34.12 -8.95 -9.52
CA LEU A 355 32.98 -9.40 -8.71
C LEU A 355 33.39 -9.73 -7.27
N ASP A 356 34.48 -10.50 -7.08
CA ASP A 356 35.03 -10.82 -5.78
C ASP A 356 36.54 -11.08 -5.86
N ARG A 357 37.32 -10.15 -5.29
CA ARG A 357 38.80 -10.19 -5.29
C ARG A 357 39.38 -11.37 -4.51
N SER A 358 38.62 -11.98 -3.61
CA SER A 358 39.07 -13.07 -2.75
C SER A 358 39.02 -14.44 -3.44
N VAL A 359 38.36 -14.54 -4.59
CA VAL A 359 38.14 -15.80 -5.31
C VAL A 359 39.45 -16.40 -5.80
N ARG A 360 39.84 -17.53 -5.20
CA ARG A 360 41.15 -18.16 -5.41
C ARG A 360 41.34 -18.65 -6.85
N TYR A 361 40.35 -19.30 -7.46
CA TYR A 361 40.50 -19.84 -8.82
C TYR A 361 40.88 -18.75 -9.84
N ALA A 362 40.33 -17.54 -9.66
CA ALA A 362 40.59 -16.43 -10.56
C ALA A 362 41.95 -15.78 -10.29
N ARG A 363 42.36 -15.64 -9.01
CA ARG A 363 43.69 -15.14 -8.65
C ARG A 363 44.79 -16.05 -9.18
N ASP A 364 44.69 -17.35 -8.88
CA ASP A 364 45.71 -18.34 -9.24
C ASP A 364 45.74 -18.52 -10.77
N GLY A 365 44.57 -18.65 -11.41
CA GLY A 365 44.46 -18.79 -12.85
C GLY A 365 45.02 -17.58 -13.62
N ARG A 366 44.82 -16.37 -13.09
CA ARG A 366 45.38 -15.15 -13.68
C ARG A 366 46.90 -15.13 -13.62
N GLU A 367 47.48 -15.50 -12.49
CA GLU A 367 48.93 -15.49 -12.32
C GLU A 367 49.60 -16.57 -13.16
N ASP A 368 49.03 -17.78 -13.18
CA ASP A 368 49.41 -18.87 -14.06
C ASP A 368 49.45 -18.42 -15.54
N LEU A 369 48.41 -17.72 -15.97
CA LEU A 369 48.28 -17.29 -17.36
C LEU A 369 49.21 -16.15 -17.74
N ARG A 370 49.58 -15.28 -16.80
CA ARG A 370 50.63 -14.26 -17.00
C ARG A 370 52.00 -14.89 -17.26
N GLY A 371 52.35 -15.92 -16.46
CA GLY A 371 53.58 -16.69 -16.67
C GLY A 371 53.58 -17.35 -18.05
N LEU A 372 52.50 -18.05 -18.39
CA LEU A 372 52.35 -18.70 -19.69
C LEU A 372 52.45 -17.72 -20.87
N THR A 373 51.74 -16.58 -20.78
CA THR A 373 51.74 -15.57 -21.85
C THR A 373 53.13 -14.96 -22.06
N THR A 374 53.91 -14.82 -20.99
CA THR A 374 55.31 -14.35 -21.08
C THR A 374 56.18 -15.35 -21.84
N ILE A 375 56.04 -16.65 -21.56
CA ILE A 375 56.73 -17.72 -22.30
C ILE A 375 56.32 -17.69 -23.78
N ILE A 376 55.02 -17.64 -24.06
CA ILE A 376 54.48 -17.60 -25.43
C ILE A 376 55.03 -16.40 -26.21
N LYS A 377 54.95 -15.19 -25.64
CA LYS A 377 55.44 -13.98 -26.29
C LYS A 377 56.95 -14.02 -26.56
N THR A 378 57.71 -14.65 -25.66
CA THR A 378 59.16 -14.81 -25.84
C THR A 378 59.46 -15.81 -26.95
N MET A 379 58.74 -16.94 -27.02
CA MET A 379 58.85 -17.88 -28.15
C MET A 379 58.46 -17.22 -29.48
N ASP A 380 57.38 -16.44 -29.48
CA ASP A 380 56.91 -15.71 -30.67
C ASP A 380 57.98 -14.75 -31.19
N GLY A 381 58.64 -13.98 -30.32
CA GLY A 381 59.72 -13.08 -30.73
C GLY A 381 60.88 -13.77 -31.46
N TYR A 382 61.27 -14.98 -31.04
CA TYR A 382 62.31 -15.75 -31.72
C TYR A 382 61.81 -16.48 -32.96
N LEU A 383 60.56 -16.94 -32.97
CA LEU A 383 59.94 -17.53 -34.15
C LEU A 383 59.76 -16.48 -35.26
N ASP A 384 59.51 -15.23 -34.88
CA ASP A 384 59.36 -14.09 -35.79
C ASP A 384 60.71 -13.53 -36.29
N ASP A 385 61.78 -13.48 -35.46
CA ASP A 385 63.16 -13.16 -35.88
C ASP A 385 64.19 -14.22 -35.44
N PRO A 386 64.30 -15.35 -36.16
CA PRO A 386 65.24 -16.43 -35.87
C PRO A 386 66.71 -16.02 -35.82
N HIS A 387 67.11 -14.99 -36.57
CA HIS A 387 68.52 -14.66 -36.79
C HIS A 387 69.19 -14.02 -35.56
N VAL A 388 68.42 -13.56 -34.58
CA VAL A 388 68.92 -13.04 -33.30
C VAL A 388 69.57 -14.14 -32.46
N LEU A 389 69.23 -15.40 -32.70
CA LEU A 389 69.80 -16.57 -32.01
C LEU A 389 71.28 -16.83 -32.35
N SER A 390 71.88 -16.05 -33.26
CA SER A 390 73.33 -16.05 -33.50
C SER A 390 74.12 -15.49 -32.32
N LEU A 391 73.49 -14.68 -31.46
CA LEU A 391 74.08 -14.10 -30.26
C LEU A 391 73.98 -15.10 -29.09
N ASP A 392 75.10 -15.33 -28.39
CA ASP A 392 75.17 -16.31 -27.30
C ASP A 392 74.20 -16.01 -26.15
N GLU A 393 74.03 -14.73 -25.78
CA GLU A 393 73.11 -14.30 -24.72
C GLU A 393 71.65 -14.62 -25.07
N GLU A 394 71.25 -14.35 -26.32
CA GLU A 394 69.89 -14.61 -26.81
C GLU A 394 69.65 -16.11 -26.98
N TYR A 395 70.64 -16.86 -27.46
CA TYR A 395 70.57 -18.32 -27.52
C TYR A 395 70.44 -18.96 -26.12
N ALA A 396 71.18 -18.47 -25.13
CA ALA A 396 71.07 -18.93 -23.74
C ALA A 396 69.67 -18.64 -23.16
N LYS A 397 69.16 -17.43 -23.36
CA LYS A 397 67.82 -17.03 -22.93
C LYS A 397 66.72 -17.82 -23.65
N ALA A 398 66.88 -18.10 -24.94
CA ALA A 398 65.96 -18.93 -25.72
C ALA A 398 65.94 -20.38 -25.20
N ASN A 399 67.08 -20.95 -24.82
CA ASN A 399 67.13 -22.27 -24.17
C ASN A 399 66.43 -22.29 -22.81
N MET A 400 66.60 -21.26 -21.98
CA MET A 400 65.86 -21.13 -20.72
C MET A 400 64.34 -21.05 -20.97
N THR A 401 63.93 -20.31 -22.01
CA THR A 401 62.53 -20.21 -22.41
C THR A 401 61.99 -21.55 -22.91
N LEU A 402 62.79 -22.30 -23.67
CA LEU A 402 62.44 -23.63 -24.17
C LEU A 402 62.23 -24.61 -23.01
N ALA A 403 63.12 -24.61 -22.02
CA ALA A 403 62.98 -25.42 -20.81
C ALA A 403 61.70 -25.06 -20.05
N ALA A 404 61.46 -23.77 -19.78
CA ALA A 404 60.24 -23.29 -19.13
C ALA A 404 58.97 -23.67 -19.92
N ALA A 405 59.01 -23.68 -21.25
CA ALA A 405 57.90 -24.11 -22.09
C ALA A 405 57.65 -25.63 -22.03
N PHE A 406 58.68 -26.45 -21.85
CA PHE A 406 58.54 -27.90 -21.67
C PHE A 406 58.01 -28.27 -20.28
N ASP A 407 58.29 -27.45 -19.25
CA ASP A 407 57.69 -27.60 -17.92
C ASP A 407 56.18 -27.33 -17.93
N GLN A 408 55.68 -26.58 -18.93
CA GLN A 408 54.24 -26.37 -19.11
C GLN A 408 53.56 -27.60 -19.72
N THR A 409 52.66 -28.21 -18.97
CA THR A 409 51.85 -29.36 -19.41
C THR A 409 50.38 -28.98 -19.55
N GLY A 410 49.64 -29.70 -20.41
CA GLY A 410 48.18 -29.55 -20.52
C GLY A 410 47.69 -28.20 -21.06
N ARG A 411 48.50 -27.49 -21.87
CA ARG A 411 48.18 -26.15 -22.42
C ARG A 411 47.49 -26.18 -23.80
N GLY A 412 46.94 -27.31 -24.20
CA GLY A 412 46.23 -27.46 -25.48
C GLY A 412 47.15 -27.52 -26.71
N SER A 413 46.57 -27.93 -27.84
CA SER A 413 47.31 -28.20 -29.08
C SER A 413 48.03 -26.97 -29.63
N THR A 414 47.42 -25.79 -29.55
CA THR A 414 48.00 -24.53 -30.03
C THR A 414 49.35 -24.23 -29.35
N PHE A 415 49.45 -24.47 -28.03
CA PHE A 415 50.71 -24.31 -27.32
C PHE A 415 51.71 -25.41 -27.65
N ASP A 416 51.24 -26.67 -27.73
CA ASP A 416 52.10 -27.81 -28.04
C ASP A 416 52.72 -27.73 -29.44
N ASP A 417 51.98 -27.22 -30.44
CA ASP A 417 52.50 -26.98 -31.79
C ASP A 417 53.54 -25.86 -31.79
N LYS A 418 53.31 -24.77 -31.04
CA LYS A 418 54.28 -23.68 -30.89
C LYS A 418 55.57 -24.15 -30.20
N LYS A 419 55.44 -24.95 -29.14
CA LYS A 419 56.58 -25.58 -28.45
C LYS A 419 57.39 -26.46 -29.39
N ARG A 420 56.72 -27.23 -30.26
CA ARG A 420 57.39 -28.09 -31.26
C ARG A 420 58.15 -27.26 -32.30
N ALA A 421 57.52 -26.21 -32.83
CA ALA A 421 58.15 -25.28 -33.76
C ALA A 421 59.37 -24.60 -33.14
N PHE A 422 59.25 -24.13 -31.89
CA PHE A 422 60.34 -23.47 -31.17
C PHE A 422 61.50 -24.42 -30.88
N ARG A 423 61.24 -25.69 -30.49
CA ARG A 423 62.30 -26.71 -30.36
C ARG A 423 63.06 -26.90 -31.67
N THR A 424 62.36 -27.06 -32.79
CA THR A 424 63.00 -27.26 -34.10
C THR A 424 63.83 -26.04 -34.51
N LEU A 425 63.38 -24.82 -34.20
CA LEU A 425 64.19 -23.62 -34.38
C LEU A 425 65.48 -23.67 -33.56
N MET A 426 65.38 -24.02 -32.27
CA MET A 426 66.53 -24.11 -31.36
C MET A 426 67.55 -25.18 -31.78
N GLU A 427 67.09 -26.35 -32.25
CA GLU A 427 67.97 -27.40 -32.78
C GLU A 427 68.78 -26.91 -34.00
N ARG A 428 68.14 -26.15 -34.89
CA ARG A 428 68.79 -25.57 -36.09
C ARG A 428 69.77 -24.47 -35.72
N ALA A 429 69.35 -23.49 -34.91
CA ALA A 429 70.22 -22.40 -34.44
C ALA A 429 71.37 -22.91 -33.54
N GLY A 430 71.17 -24.07 -32.93
CA GLY A 430 72.13 -24.75 -32.07
C GLY A 430 73.33 -25.36 -32.78
N THR A 431 73.21 -25.61 -34.09
CA THR A 431 74.19 -26.37 -34.88
C THR A 431 75.10 -25.40 -35.63
N PRO A 432 76.38 -25.21 -35.23
CA PRO A 432 77.29 -24.31 -35.91
C PRO A 432 77.52 -24.73 -37.36
N LEU A 433 77.57 -23.75 -38.26
CA LEU A 433 77.81 -23.92 -39.68
C LEU A 433 79.21 -23.42 -40.05
N PRO A 434 79.93 -24.13 -40.94
CA PRO A 434 81.22 -23.66 -41.42
C PRO A 434 81.03 -22.41 -42.29
N LEU A 435 81.86 -21.40 -42.02
CA LEU A 435 81.99 -20.17 -42.78
C LEU A 435 83.44 -20.04 -43.23
N VAL A 436 83.63 -19.71 -44.50
CA VAL A 436 84.95 -19.40 -45.07
C VAL A 436 85.01 -17.91 -45.34
N LEU A 437 85.97 -17.23 -44.71
CA LEU A 437 86.30 -15.83 -45.00
C LEU A 437 87.57 -15.76 -45.84
N VAL A 438 87.60 -14.86 -46.80
CA VAL A 438 88.76 -14.61 -47.67
C VAL A 438 89.14 -13.13 -47.61
N SER A 439 90.42 -12.84 -47.41
CA SER A 439 90.95 -11.48 -47.33
C SER A 439 92.33 -11.39 -48.01
N ASP A 440 93.01 -10.25 -47.92
CA ASP A 440 94.22 -9.90 -48.70
C ASP A 440 95.55 -10.00 -47.91
N ARG A 441 95.52 -10.61 -46.71
CA ARG A 441 96.62 -10.65 -45.73
C ARG A 441 97.06 -9.29 -45.16
N ILE A 442 96.36 -8.20 -45.48
CA ILE A 442 96.68 -6.85 -44.98
C ILE A 442 95.52 -6.28 -44.16
N THR A 443 94.29 -6.57 -44.56
CA THR A 443 93.07 -6.14 -43.86
C THR A 443 92.93 -6.89 -42.54
N GLU A 444 92.88 -6.14 -41.43
CA GLU A 444 92.57 -6.66 -40.10
C GLU A 444 91.07 -6.93 -39.99
N VAL A 445 90.70 -8.21 -39.91
CA VAL A 445 89.30 -8.64 -39.88
C VAL A 445 88.87 -8.97 -38.46
N SER A 446 87.68 -8.51 -38.09
CA SER A 446 87.01 -8.91 -36.86
C SER A 446 85.51 -9.15 -37.10
N ILE A 447 84.92 -9.97 -36.25
CA ILE A 447 83.48 -10.21 -36.26
C ILE A 447 82.93 -9.63 -34.98
N TYR A 448 81.99 -8.69 -35.12
CA TYR A 448 81.37 -8.01 -33.99
C TYR A 448 80.77 -9.03 -33.01
N ARG A 449 81.13 -8.92 -31.72
CA ARG A 449 80.76 -9.82 -30.60
C ARG A 449 81.29 -11.25 -30.66
N VAL A 450 82.00 -11.66 -31.70
CA VAL A 450 82.68 -12.97 -31.76
C VAL A 450 84.16 -12.82 -31.43
N GLY A 451 84.86 -11.88 -32.06
CA GLY A 451 86.27 -11.63 -31.78
C GLY A 451 87.07 -11.06 -32.97
N LYS A 452 88.35 -10.78 -32.72
CA LYS A 452 89.31 -10.38 -33.75
C LYS A 452 89.92 -11.62 -34.38
N LEU A 453 89.95 -11.67 -35.72
CA LEU A 453 90.48 -12.81 -36.48
C LEU A 453 91.90 -12.55 -37.00
N GLY A 454 92.33 -11.30 -37.08
CA GLY A 454 93.64 -10.93 -37.63
C GLY A 454 93.59 -10.69 -39.14
N ALA A 455 94.76 -10.48 -39.73
CA ALA A 455 94.95 -10.49 -41.19
C ALA A 455 95.21 -11.92 -41.71
N PHE A 456 94.52 -12.31 -42.79
CA PHE A 456 94.63 -13.64 -43.39
C PHE A 456 94.32 -13.64 -44.88
N GLU A 457 94.66 -14.73 -45.57
CA GLU A 457 94.20 -14.98 -46.95
C GLU A 457 92.90 -15.79 -46.95
N ARG A 458 92.85 -16.86 -46.14
CA ARG A 458 91.67 -17.70 -45.94
C ARG A 458 91.57 -18.05 -44.46
N HIS A 459 90.38 -17.90 -43.89
CA HIS A 459 90.08 -18.27 -42.52
C HIS A 459 88.77 -19.05 -42.46
N GLU A 460 88.80 -20.22 -41.82
CA GLU A 460 87.62 -21.08 -41.65
C GLU A 460 87.22 -21.07 -40.18
N LEU A 461 85.95 -20.81 -39.91
CA LEU A 461 85.39 -20.79 -38.58
C LEU A 461 83.96 -21.33 -38.59
N ASN A 462 83.47 -21.76 -37.44
CA ASN A 462 82.08 -22.21 -37.30
C ASN A 462 81.29 -21.16 -36.53
N LEU A 463 80.19 -20.69 -37.12
CA LEU A 463 79.28 -19.74 -36.49
C LEU A 463 77.87 -20.34 -36.42
N ARG A 464 77.10 -19.97 -35.40
CA ARG A 464 75.68 -20.33 -35.36
C ARG A 464 74.97 -19.71 -36.57
N PRO A 465 73.88 -20.30 -37.07
CA PRO A 465 73.06 -19.65 -38.08
C PRO A 465 72.53 -18.30 -37.56
N GLY A 466 72.52 -17.29 -38.43
CA GLY A 466 71.95 -15.97 -38.10
C GLY A 466 72.87 -14.80 -38.43
N ARG A 467 72.54 -13.63 -37.87
CA ARG A 467 73.09 -12.36 -38.34
C ARG A 467 74.44 -12.05 -37.69
N TYR A 468 75.44 -11.71 -38.49
CA TYR A 468 76.77 -11.26 -38.04
C TYR A 468 77.18 -9.98 -38.74
N THR A 469 78.01 -9.17 -38.08
CA THR A 469 78.63 -8.00 -38.69
C THR A 469 80.14 -8.21 -38.71
N LEU A 470 80.69 -8.28 -39.92
CA LEU A 470 82.12 -8.31 -40.18
C LEU A 470 82.65 -6.88 -40.26
N LEU A 471 83.85 -6.66 -39.74
CA LEU A 471 84.57 -5.39 -39.75
C LEU A 471 85.97 -5.64 -40.30
N GLY A 472 86.35 -4.94 -41.35
CA GLY A 472 87.69 -4.97 -41.93
C GLY A 472 88.31 -3.57 -41.84
N SER A 473 89.53 -3.49 -41.32
CA SER A 473 90.27 -2.22 -41.20
C SER A 473 91.69 -2.39 -41.74
N SER A 474 92.20 -1.39 -42.46
CA SER A 474 93.55 -1.41 -43.02
C SER A 474 94.09 0.01 -43.19
N ASP A 475 95.39 0.20 -43.01
CA ASP A 475 96.02 1.52 -43.11
C ASP A 475 95.87 2.10 -44.53
N GLY A 476 95.34 3.34 -44.63
CA GLY A 476 95.08 4.01 -45.91
C GLY A 476 93.80 3.56 -46.62
N CYS A 477 92.92 2.83 -45.93
CA CYS A 477 91.64 2.36 -46.45
C CYS A 477 90.47 2.77 -45.54
N ARG A 478 89.28 2.91 -46.12
CA ARG A 478 88.05 3.10 -45.36
C ARG A 478 87.59 1.77 -44.75
N ASP A 479 87.23 1.79 -43.47
CA ASP A 479 86.73 0.60 -42.78
C ASP A 479 85.53 -0.02 -43.49
N VAL A 480 85.59 -1.33 -43.74
CA VAL A 480 84.52 -2.11 -44.36
C VAL A 480 83.66 -2.71 -43.26
N ARG A 481 82.36 -2.43 -43.30
CA ARG A 481 81.36 -3.02 -42.41
C ARG A 481 80.32 -3.77 -43.23
N MET A 482 80.29 -5.09 -43.09
CA MET A 482 79.38 -5.96 -43.84
C MET A 482 78.52 -6.78 -42.89
N THR A 483 77.21 -6.77 -43.11
CA THR A 483 76.29 -7.66 -42.40
C THR A 483 76.02 -8.89 -43.26
N ILE A 484 76.24 -10.07 -42.69
CA ILE A 484 75.96 -11.36 -43.31
C ILE A 484 74.93 -12.12 -42.49
N ILE A 485 74.20 -13.02 -43.15
CA ILE A 485 73.34 -13.99 -42.48
C ILE A 485 73.94 -15.35 -42.74
N VAL A 486 74.40 -16.02 -41.68
CA VAL A 486 75.00 -17.34 -41.76
C VAL A 486 73.90 -18.38 -41.99
N GLU A 487 73.94 -19.03 -43.15
CA GLU A 487 72.99 -20.05 -43.59
C GLU A 487 73.72 -21.30 -44.12
N PRO A 488 73.03 -22.46 -44.24
CA PRO A 488 73.64 -23.67 -44.76
C PRO A 488 74.21 -23.47 -46.17
N SER A 489 75.36 -24.10 -46.44
CA SER A 489 75.98 -24.13 -47.77
C SER A 489 76.38 -22.77 -48.36
N MET A 490 76.71 -21.78 -47.51
CA MET A 490 77.27 -20.52 -47.99
C MET A 490 78.63 -20.70 -48.68
N GLY A 491 78.85 -19.91 -49.74
CA GLY A 491 80.16 -19.77 -50.37
C GLY A 491 81.13 -18.90 -49.55
N PRO A 492 82.40 -18.82 -49.99
CA PRO A 492 83.38 -17.95 -49.34
C PRO A 492 82.95 -16.47 -49.38
N ILE A 493 83.07 -15.79 -48.24
CA ILE A 493 82.76 -14.37 -48.10
C ILE A 493 84.06 -13.56 -48.13
N SER A 494 84.14 -12.60 -49.04
CA SER A 494 85.32 -11.72 -49.17
C SER A 494 85.16 -10.46 -48.31
N ILE A 495 86.23 -10.08 -47.62
CA ILE A 495 86.32 -8.81 -46.90
C ILE A 495 87.72 -8.22 -47.12
N VAL A 496 87.79 -7.18 -47.94
CA VAL A 496 89.02 -6.51 -48.38
C VAL A 496 88.78 -5.02 -48.50
N CYS A 497 89.85 -4.22 -48.55
CA CYS A 497 89.73 -2.78 -48.82
C CYS A 497 89.14 -2.51 -50.21
N GLU A 498 87.96 -1.86 -50.25
CA GLU A 498 87.28 -1.46 -51.49
C GLU A 498 87.57 0.00 -51.88
N GLU A 499 87.80 0.88 -50.89
CA GLU A 499 87.99 2.33 -51.09
C GLU A 499 89.23 2.80 -50.31
N ARG A 500 90.25 3.30 -51.04
CA ARG A 500 91.46 3.90 -50.46
C ARG A 500 91.23 5.37 -50.13
N ILE A 501 91.82 5.84 -49.03
CA ILE A 501 91.72 7.21 -48.52
C ILE A 501 92.90 8.07 -48.99
#